data_AF-A0A535PZN2-F1
#
_entry.id   AF-A0A535PZN2-F1
#
_cell.length_a   1.000
_cell.length_b   1.000
_cell.length_c   1.000
_cell.angle_alpha   90.00
_cell.angle_beta   90.00
_cell.angle_gamma   90.00
#
_symmetry.space_group_name_H-M   'P 1'
#
loop_
_entity.id
_entity.type
_entity.pdbx_description
1 polymer ?
#
loop_
_entity_poly.entity_id
_entity_poly.type
_entity_poly.pdbx_seq_one_letter_code
_entity_poly.pdbx_strand_id
1 'polypeptide(L)'
;MEIVHVTDVQELAPEDQKFCEATKAWFKIDFVPKMSRVLLTVPEFGRPYGRASRRAMSDGALSRAQKELIASVVSAINVCEY
;
A
#
# COMPACT_ATOMS: atom_id res chain seq x y z
N MET A 1 -0.52 21.57 -9.23
CA MET A 1 -0.52 20.22 -8.63
C MET A 1 0.91 19.74 -8.69
N GLU A 2 1.63 19.74 -7.56
CA GLU A 2 2.95 19.11 -7.53
C GLU A 2 2.75 17.61 -7.68
N ILE A 3 3.30 17.05 -8.75
CA ILE A 3 3.23 15.62 -9.01
C ILE A 3 4.39 15.00 -8.25
N VAL A 4 4.08 14.24 -7.19
CA VAL A 4 5.09 13.44 -6.50
C VAL A 4 5.67 12.46 -7.51
N HIS A 5 7.00 12.47 -7.67
CA HIS A 5 7.69 11.49 -8.50
C HIS A 5 7.45 10.09 -7.91
N VAL A 6 6.86 9.20 -8.71
CA VAL A 6 6.63 7.81 -8.32
C VAL A 6 7.89 7.02 -8.61
N THR A 7 8.70 6.83 -7.57
CA THR A 7 9.96 6.08 -7.62
C THR A 7 9.75 4.67 -8.16
N ASP A 8 10.61 4.23 -9.06
CA ASP A 8 10.67 2.85 -9.55
C ASP A 8 11.30 1.92 -8.51
N VAL A 9 10.99 0.62 -8.61
CA VAL A 9 11.43 -0.35 -7.59
C VAL A 9 12.96 -0.43 -7.51
N GLN A 10 13.64 -0.25 -8.66
CA GLN A 10 15.10 -0.27 -8.74
C GLN A 10 15.76 0.95 -8.07
N GLU A 11 15.00 2.02 -7.86
CA GLU A 11 15.47 3.26 -7.23
C GLU A 11 15.26 3.25 -5.71
N LEU A 12 14.53 2.27 -5.17
CA LEU A 12 14.34 2.10 -3.73
C LEU A 12 15.61 1.54 -3.06
N ALA A 13 15.75 1.81 -1.77
CA ALA A 13 16.85 1.26 -0.99
C ALA A 13 16.82 -0.29 -1.01
N PRO A 14 17.97 -0.98 -1.13
CA PRO A 14 17.99 -2.44 -1.21
C PRO A 14 17.28 -3.15 -0.05
N GLU A 15 17.32 -2.58 1.15
CA GLU A 15 16.62 -3.12 2.32
C GLU A 15 15.10 -3.07 2.21
N ASP A 16 14.55 -2.27 1.30
CA ASP A 16 13.11 -2.12 1.08
C ASP A 16 12.53 -3.15 0.12
N GLN A 17 13.38 -3.90 -0.59
CA GLN A 17 12.96 -4.98 -1.48
C GLN A 17 12.09 -6.01 -0.74
N LYS A 18 12.40 -6.32 0.52
CA LYS A 18 11.59 -7.24 1.34
C LYS A 18 10.15 -6.74 1.55
N PHE A 19 9.94 -5.42 1.63
CA PHE A 19 8.59 -4.85 1.77
C PHE A 19 7.85 -4.88 0.44
N CYS A 20 8.54 -4.67 -0.68
CA CYS A 20 7.99 -4.86 -2.03
C CYS A 20 7.51 -6.28 -2.26
N GLU A 21 8.34 -7.29 -1.96
CA GLU A 21 7.98 -8.70 -2.10
C GLU A 21 6.86 -9.11 -1.14
N ALA A 22 6.88 -8.63 0.11
CA ALA A 22 5.78 -8.86 1.05
C ALA A 22 4.45 -8.25 0.56
N THR A 23 4.49 -7.09 -0.11
CA THR A 23 3.31 -6.46 -0.70
C THR A 23 2.76 -7.29 -1.87
N LYS A 24 3.63 -7.72 -2.79
CA LYS A 24 3.25 -8.62 -3.90
C LYS A 24 2.57 -9.88 -3.37
N ALA A 25 3.19 -10.54 -2.39
CA ALA A 25 2.64 -11.74 -1.75
C ALA A 25 1.28 -11.49 -1.07
N TRP A 26 1.13 -10.37 -0.37
CA TRP A 26 -0.12 -10.01 0.34
C TRP A 26 -1.31 -9.78 -0.61
N PHE A 27 -1.06 -9.14 -1.75
CA PHE A 27 -2.09 -8.84 -2.76
C PHE A 27 -2.22 -9.93 -3.83
N LYS A 28 -1.30 -10.91 -3.87
CA LYS A 28 -1.22 -11.95 -4.90
C LYS A 28 -1.08 -11.36 -6.32
N ILE A 29 -0.17 -10.40 -6.45
CA ILE A 29 0.17 -9.70 -7.70
C ILE A 29 1.67 -9.78 -7.96
N ASP A 30 2.10 -9.58 -9.20
CA ASP A 30 3.51 -9.65 -9.64
C ASP A 30 4.21 -8.27 -9.70
N PHE A 31 3.48 -7.18 -9.51
CA PHE A 31 3.99 -5.81 -9.49
C PHE A 31 3.84 -5.13 -8.11
N VAL A 32 4.59 -4.05 -7.89
CA VAL A 32 4.46 -3.23 -6.67
C VAL A 32 3.49 -2.07 -6.94
N PRO A 33 2.38 -1.94 -6.19
CA PRO A 33 1.43 -0.84 -6.35
C PRO A 33 2.11 0.53 -6.22
N LYS A 34 1.67 1.53 -7.00
CA LYS A 34 2.30 2.87 -7.02
C LYS A 34 2.34 3.49 -5.63
N MET A 35 1.23 3.41 -4.86
CA MET A 35 1.22 3.94 -3.50
C MET A 35 2.21 3.25 -2.57
N SER A 36 2.47 1.95 -2.74
CA SER A 36 3.50 1.27 -1.95
C SER A 36 4.91 1.79 -2.27
N ARG A 37 5.17 2.19 -3.52
CA ARG A 37 6.45 2.80 -3.92
C ARG A 37 6.57 4.24 -3.38
N VAL A 38 5.51 5.02 -3.50
CA VAL A 38 5.43 6.40 -2.96
C VAL A 38 5.66 6.39 -1.44
N LEU A 39 5.04 5.46 -0.70
CA LEU A 39 5.22 5.39 0.75
C LEU A 39 6.66 5.03 1.17
N LEU A 40 7.37 4.29 0.32
CA LEU A 40 8.76 3.90 0.58
C LEU A 40 9.77 4.99 0.22
N THR A 41 9.36 6.12 -0.36
CA THR A 41 10.24 7.30 -0.46
C THR A 41 10.47 7.97 0.90
N VAL A 42 9.61 7.66 1.88
CA VAL A 42 9.71 8.07 3.29
C VAL A 42 9.67 6.81 4.17
N PRO A 43 10.75 6.00 4.21
CA PRO A 43 10.73 4.64 4.79
C PRO A 43 10.33 4.59 6.27
N GLU A 44 10.69 5.61 7.04
CA GLU A 44 10.31 5.79 8.44
C GLU A 44 8.78 5.86 8.63
N PHE A 45 8.06 6.29 7.60
CA PHE A 45 6.60 6.28 7.54
C PHE A 45 6.06 5.03 6.82
N GLY A 46 6.57 4.73 5.63
CA GLY A 46 6.03 3.66 4.77
C GLY A 46 6.10 2.27 5.41
N ARG A 47 7.20 1.96 6.11
CA ARG A 47 7.39 0.66 6.76
C ARG A 47 6.37 0.41 7.88
N PRO A 48 6.19 1.30 8.88
CA PRO A 48 5.15 1.13 9.89
C PRO A 48 3.73 1.22 9.30
N TYR A 49 3.49 2.11 8.33
CA TYR A 49 2.21 2.21 7.65
C TYR A 49 1.81 0.87 6.99
N GLY A 50 2.71 0.25 6.24
CA GLY A 50 2.44 -1.03 5.57
C GLY A 50 2.09 -2.15 6.56
N ARG A 51 2.74 -2.20 7.73
CA ARG A 51 2.39 -3.16 8.80
C ARG A 51 1.02 -2.87 9.39
N ALA A 52 0.72 -1.60 9.68
CA ALA A 52 -0.57 -1.18 10.23
C ALA A 52 -1.72 -1.47 9.25
N SER A 53 -1.54 -1.14 7.97
CA SER A 53 -2.49 -1.41 6.89
C SER A 53 -2.80 -2.90 6.76
N ARG A 54 -1.77 -3.77 6.69
CA ARG A 54 -1.99 -5.22 6.66
C ARG A 54 -2.72 -5.72 7.90
N ARG A 55 -2.35 -5.25 9.10
CA ARG A 55 -3.05 -5.61 10.34
C ARG A 55 -4.51 -5.18 10.33
N ALA A 56 -4.82 -3.98 9.82
CA ALA A 56 -6.19 -3.48 9.70
C ALA A 56 -7.01 -4.32 8.71
N MET A 57 -6.40 -4.78 7.62
CA MET A 57 -7.06 -5.51 6.53
C MET A 57 -7.12 -7.03 6.71
N SER A 58 -6.36 -7.61 7.64
CA SER A 58 -6.49 -9.03 8.03
C SER A 58 -7.90 -9.36 8.50
N ASP A 59 -8.36 -10.59 8.27
CA ASP A 59 -9.68 -11.03 8.73
C ASP A 59 -9.85 -10.88 10.26
N GLY A 60 -11.07 -10.54 10.68
CA GLY A 60 -11.46 -10.41 12.08
C GLY A 60 -12.98 -10.42 12.19
N ALA A 61 -13.57 -9.46 12.92
CA ALA A 61 -15.03 -9.29 12.95
C ALA A 61 -15.64 -9.02 11.56
N LEU A 62 -14.85 -8.44 10.65
CA LEU A 62 -15.16 -8.32 9.23
C LEU A 62 -14.11 -9.09 8.43
N SER A 63 -14.55 -9.75 7.37
CA SER A 63 -13.66 -10.28 6.34
C SER A 63 -12.93 -9.16 5.61
N ARG A 64 -11.78 -9.48 5.01
CA ARG A 64 -11.03 -8.56 4.15
C ARG A 64 -11.92 -7.99 3.05
N ALA A 65 -12.74 -8.81 2.40
CA ALA A 65 -13.64 -8.36 1.34
C ALA A 65 -14.64 -7.29 1.82
N GLN A 66 -15.20 -7.45 3.02
CA GLN A 66 -16.09 -6.44 3.62
C GLN A 66 -15.34 -5.13 3.94
N LYS A 67 -14.08 -5.23 4.38
CA LYS A 67 -13.23 -4.05 4.65
C LYS A 67 -12.86 -3.33 3.35
N GLU A 68 -12.55 -4.06 2.28
CA GLU A 68 -12.31 -3.48 0.95
C GLU A 68 -13.55 -2.76 0.43
N LEU A 69 -14.76 -3.33 0.62
CA LEU A 69 -16.01 -2.65 0.26
C LEU A 69 -16.18 -1.32 0.99
N ILE A 70 -15.92 -1.28 2.30
CA ILE A 70 -15.95 -0.04 3.09
C ILE A 70 -14.91 0.95 2.54
N ALA A 71 -13.69 0.49 2.27
CA ALA A 71 -12.63 1.33 1.73
C ALA A 71 -13.03 1.94 0.38
N SER A 72 -13.61 1.16 -0.54
CA SER A 72 -14.07 1.66 -1.84
C SER A 72 -15.14 2.76 -1.71
N VAL A 73 -16.13 2.57 -0.83
CA VAL A 73 -17.20 3.56 -0.61
C VAL A 73 -16.64 4.84 0.01
N VAL A 74 -15.76 4.72 1.01
CA VAL A 74 -15.14 5.88 1.66
C VAL A 74 -14.21 6.62 0.69
N SER A 75 -13.47 5.91 -0.16
CA SER A 75 -12.65 6.53 -1.22
C SER A 75 -13.51 7.31 -2.22
N ALA A 76 -14.65 6.76 -2.65
CA ALA A 76 -15.57 7.44 -3.55
C ALA A 76 -16.15 8.73 -2.95
N ILE A 77 -16.56 8.70 -1.67
CA ILE A 77 -17.04 9.90 -0.96
C ILE A 77 -15.96 10.98 -0.86
N ASN A 78 -14.70 10.57 -0.67
CA ASN A 78 -13.57 11.49 -0.57
C ASN A 78 -12.93 11.87 -1.91
N VAL A 79 -13.49 11.43 -3.04
CA VAL A 79 -12.93 11.69 -4.38
C VAL A 79 -11.46 11.23 -4.47
N CYS A 80 -11.14 10.09 -3.86
CA CYS A 80 -9.82 9.48 -3.94
C CYS A 80 -9.73 8.63 -5.22
N GLU A 81 -9.09 9.17 -6.25
CA GLU A 81 -9.02 8.56 -7.60
C GLU A 81 -8.08 7.36 -7.73
N TYR A 82 -7.13 7.22 -6.80
CA TYR A 82 -6.16 6.11 -6.80
C TYR A 82 -6.82 4.78 -6.44
#